data_AF-A0A940EFB5-F1
#
_entry.id   AF-A0A940EFB5-F1
#
_cell.length_a   1.000
_cell.length_b   1.000
_cell.length_c   1.000
_cell.angle_alpha   90.00
_cell.angle_beta   90.00
_cell.angle_gamma   90.00
#
_symmetry.space_group_name_H-M   'P 1'
#
loop_
_entity.id
_entity.type
_entity.pdbx_description
1 polymer ?
#
loop_
_entity_poly.entity_id
_entity_poly.type
_entity_poly.pdbx_seq_one_letter_code
_entity_poly.pdbx_strand_id
1 'polypeptide(L)' 'MKYNIRKMDWAKRRPSDEKPTIIDVEVENLKPEHNHFCQMIVTYQNGDQQTLFSRVLYNEKTGKWSLDGMHVVLDIIEF' A
#
# COMPACT_ATOMS: atom_id res chain seq x y z
N MET A 1 8.04 10.04 -6.75
CA MET A 1 7.80 8.81 -5.99
C MET A 1 7.61 7.61 -6.90
N LYS A 2 8.38 6.54 -6.67
CA LYS A 2 8.21 5.24 -7.33
C LYS A 2 7.90 4.19 -6.28
N TYR A 3 6.86 3.39 -6.52
CA TYR A 3 6.44 2.33 -5.62
C TYR A 3 6.13 1.04 -6.40
N ASN A 4 6.29 -0.10 -5.73
CA ASN A 4 5.82 -1.39 -6.23
C ASN A 4 4.65 -1.86 -5.36
N ILE A 5 3.52 -2.19 -5.98
CA ILE A 5 2.38 -2.77 -5.28
C ILE A 5 2.70 -4.23 -4.95
N ARG A 6 2.80 -4.54 -3.66
CA ARG A 6 2.98 -5.92 -3.18
C ARG A 6 1.61 -6.50 -2.79
N LYS A 7 1.20 -7.56 -3.47
CA LYS A 7 0.03 -8.35 -3.04
C LYS A 7 0.35 -9.04 -1.72
N MET A 8 -0.45 -8.79 -0.70
CA MET A 8 -0.25 -9.33 0.64
C MET A 8 -0.70 -10.80 0.67
N ASP A 9 0.23 -11.72 0.97
CA ASP A 9 0.06 -13.16 0.72
C ASP A 9 -0.84 -13.88 1.76
N TRP A 10 -1.37 -13.17 2.76
CA TRP A 10 -2.32 -13.71 3.73
C TRP A 10 -3.67 -14.08 3.10
N ALA A 11 -3.99 -13.52 1.93
CA ALA A 11 -5.21 -13.78 1.19
C ALA A 11 -5.30 -15.21 0.59
N LYS A 12 -4.18 -15.95 0.49
CA LYS A 12 -4.17 -17.33 -0.05
C LYS A 12 -4.97 -18.36 0.78
N ARG A 13 -5.46 -18.00 1.98
CA ARG A 13 -6.21 -18.90 2.87
C ARG A 13 -7.72 -18.71 2.84
N ARG A 14 -8.27 -17.79 2.03
CA ARG A 14 -9.72 -17.62 1.84
C ARG A 14 -10.06 -17.78 0.34
N PRO A 15 -11.24 -18.31 -0.03
CA PRO A 15 -11.69 -18.27 -1.41
C PRO A 15 -11.65 -16.81 -1.89
N SER A 16 -11.03 -16.61 -3.04
CA SER A 16 -10.83 -15.28 -3.62
C SER A 16 -12.18 -14.77 -4.11
N ASP A 17 -12.89 -14.00 -3.30
CA ASP A 17 -13.79 -13.00 -3.88
C ASP A 17 -12.93 -12.19 -4.86
N GLU A 18 -13.37 -12.09 -6.12
CA GLU A 18 -12.66 -11.34 -7.17
C GLU A 18 -12.47 -9.89 -6.69
N LYS A 19 -11.34 -9.60 -6.06
CA LYS A 19 -11.02 -8.25 -5.64
C LYS A 19 -10.69 -7.44 -6.88
N PRO A 20 -11.27 -6.25 -7.04
CA PRO A 20 -11.04 -5.44 -8.22
C PRO A 20 -9.55 -5.11 -8.37
N THR A 21 -9.07 -5.14 -9.60
CA THR A 21 -7.66 -4.85 -9.91
C THR A 21 -7.38 -3.39 -9.59
N ILE A 22 -6.29 -3.14 -8.87
CA ILE A 22 -5.80 -1.79 -8.59
C ILE A 22 -5.12 -1.26 -9.85
N ILE A 23 -5.53 -0.08 -10.31
CA ILE A 23 -4.91 0.59 -11.47
C ILE A 23 -3.97 1.71 -11.05
N ASP A 24 -4.25 2.36 -9.93
CA ASP A 24 -3.48 3.51 -9.48
C ASP A 24 -3.54 3.64 -7.95
N VAL A 25 -2.48 4.24 -7.39
CA VAL A 25 -2.37 4.49 -5.96
C VAL A 25 -1.73 5.86 -5.71
N GLU A 26 -2.45 6.71 -4.99
CA GLU A 26 -1.96 7.99 -4.51
C GLU A 26 -1.73 7.93 -2.99
N VAL A 27 -0.73 8.63 -2.49
CA VAL A 27 -0.43 8.67 -1.06
C VAL A 27 -0.31 10.11 -0.60
N GLU A 28 -1.20 10.52 0.30
CA GLU A 28 -1.20 11.85 0.90
C GLU A 28 -0.49 11.85 2.25
N ASN A 29 0.17 12.97 2.56
CA ASN A 29 0.91 13.16 3.82
C ASN A 29 2.04 12.13 4.04
N LEU A 30 2.63 11.59 2.98
CA LEU A 30 3.75 10.66 3.08
C LEU A 30 5.00 11.38 3.61
N LYS A 31 5.61 10.82 4.66
CA LYS A 31 6.88 11.27 5.24
C LYS A 31 7.82 10.08 5.44
N PRO A 32 9.14 10.25 5.27
CA PRO A 32 10.14 9.20 5.53
C PRO A 32 10.37 9.04 7.03
N GLU A 33 9.31 8.80 7.79
CA GLU A 33 9.34 8.65 9.25
C GLU A 33 8.72 7.30 9.61
N HIS A 34 9.45 6.51 10.39
CA HIS A 34 9.00 5.19 10.80
C HIS A 34 7.76 5.30 11.71
N ASN A 35 6.73 4.50 11.45
CA ASN A 35 5.42 4.53 12.10
C ASN A 35 4.58 5.80 11.83
N HIS A 36 4.98 6.64 10.88
CA HIS A 36 4.16 7.77 10.46
C HIS A 36 2.85 7.29 9.80
N PHE A 37 1.74 7.94 10.14
CA PHE A 37 0.43 7.65 9.58
C PHE A 37 0.15 8.56 8.39
N CYS A 38 -0.35 7.96 7.32
CA CYS A 38 -0.68 8.67 6.09
C CYS A 38 -1.95 8.08 5.45
N GLN A 39 -2.44 8.71 4.39
CA GLN A 39 -3.62 8.24 3.67
C GLN A 39 -3.20 7.71 2.31
N MET A 40 -3.72 6.54 1.95
CA MET A 40 -3.49 5.93 0.64
C MET A 40 -4.81 5.85 -0.10
N ILE A 41 -4.90 6.51 -1.24
CA ILE A 41 -6.06 6.51 -2.11
C ILE A 41 -5.80 5.49 -3.20
N VAL A 42 -6.57 4.40 -3.19
CA VAL A 42 -6.45 3.31 -4.16
C VAL A 42 -7.56 3.45 -5.18
N THR A 43 -7.19 3.58 -6.45
CA THR A 43 -8.14 3.56 -7.57
C THR A 43 -8.17 2.17 -8.19
N TYR A 44 -9.38 1.61 -8.28
CA TYR A 44 -9.63 0.31 -8.85
C TYR A 44 -10.12 0.42 -10.30
N GLN A 45 -9.96 -0.66 -11.07
CA GLN A 45 -10.28 -0.70 -12.50
C GLN A 45 -11.76 -0.44 -12.81
N ASN A 46 -12.65 -0.73 -11.86
CA ASN A 46 -14.08 -0.46 -11.97
C ASN A 46 -14.44 1.02 -11.76
N GLY A 47 -13.45 1.88 -11.49
CA GLY A 47 -13.62 3.30 -11.20
C GLY A 47 -13.85 3.60 -9.72
N ASP A 48 -13.92 2.58 -8.86
CA ASP A 48 -14.06 2.80 -7.42
C ASP A 48 -12.74 3.35 -6.85
N GLN A 49 -12.89 4.28 -5.92
CA GLN A 49 -11.77 4.79 -5.13
C GLN A 49 -11.98 4.45 -3.66
N GLN A 50 -10.91 4.01 -3.01
CA GLN A 50 -10.92 3.71 -1.59
C GLN A 50 -9.76 4.41 -0.89
N THR A 51 -10.10 5.21 0.11
CA THR A 51 -9.11 5.78 1.02
C THR A 51 -8.82 4.79 2.15
N LEU A 52 -7.56 4.41 2.27
CA LEU A 52 -7.04 3.50 3.29
C LEU A 52 -6.19 4.29 4.28
N PHE A 53 -6.42 4.04 5.57
CA PHE A 53 -5.54 4.54 6.62
C PHE A 53 -4.28 3.68 6.64
N SER A 54 -3.14 4.30 6.35
CA SER A 54 -1.90 3.60 6.08
C SER A 54 -0.79 4.02 7.04
N ARG A 55 0.16 3.11 7.24
CA ARG A 55 1.33 3.35 8.08
C ARG A 55 2.61 3.13 7.30
N VAL A 56 3.53 4.09 7.44
CA VAL A 56 4.89 4.00 6.90
C VAL A 56 5.72 3.10 7.81
N LEU A 57 6.27 2.05 7.23
CA LEU A 57 7.14 1.09 7.89
C LEU A 57 8.53 1.15 7.26
N TYR A 58 9.54 1.09 8.11
CA TYR A 58 10.93 0.99 7.72
C TYR A 58 11.45 -0.31 8.26
N ASN A 59 12.07 -1.11 7.40
CA ASN A 59 12.69 -2.35 7.80
C ASN A 59 14.19 -2.11 8.00
N GLU A 60 14.63 -2.00 9.25
CA GLU A 60 16.02 -1.76 9.61
C GLU A 60 16.98 -2.85 9.11
N LYS A 61 16.52 -4.09 8.93
CA LYS A 61 17.35 -5.20 8.45
C LYS A 61 17.60 -5.13 6.94
N THR A 62 16.64 -4.64 6.16
CA THR A 62 16.74 -4.58 4.70
C THR A 62 16.93 -3.17 4.15
N GLY A 63 16.81 -2.14 4.99
CA GLY A 63 16.89 -0.73 4.60
C GLY A 63 15.73 -0.26 3.73
N LYS A 64 14.62 -1.02 3.68
CA LYS A 64 13.50 -0.75 2.77
C LYS A 64 12.35 -0.07 3.49
N TRP A 65 11.72 0.86 2.77
CA TRP A 65 10.49 1.51 3.18
C TRP A 65 9.30 0.82 2.54
N SER A 66 8.22 0.68 3.30
CA SER A 66 6.96 0.11 2.83
C SER A 66 5.79 0.84 3.45
N LEU A 67 4.69 0.93 2.71
CA LEU A 67 3.44 1.47 3.18
C LEU A 67 2.43 0.33 3.38
N ASP A 68 1.90 0.21 4.58
CA ASP A 68 0.89 -0.79 4.93
C ASP A 68 -0.47 -0.11 5.09
N GLY A 69 -1.38 -0.36 4.15
CA GLY A 69 -2.77 0.08 4.20
C GLY A 69 -3.75 -1.05 4.51
N MET A 70 -3.30 -2.09 5.22
CA MET A 70 -4.06 -3.30 5.63
C MET A 70 -4.48 -4.24 4.49
N HIS A 71 -5.10 -3.69 3.45
CA HIS A 71 -5.52 -4.44 2.26
C HIS A 71 -4.51 -4.38 1.12
N VAL A 72 -3.73 -3.31 1.07
CA VAL A 72 -2.74 -3.03 0.03
C VAL A 72 -1.44 -2.65 0.71
N VAL A 73 -0.32 -3.22 0.23
CA VAL A 73 1.02 -2.90 0.70
C VAL A 73 1.82 -2.37 -0.48
N LEU A 74 2.52 -1.26 -0.28
CA LEU A 74 3.44 -0.69 -1.27
C LEU A 74 4.87 -0.81 -0.75
N ASP A 75 5.79 -1.21 -1.61
CA ASP A 75 7.22 -1.01 -1.37
C ASP A 75 7.63 0.32 -1.97
N ILE A 76 8.20 1.21 -1.16
CA ILE A 76 8.69 2.52 -1.61
C ILE A 76 10.12 2.32 -2.15
N ILE A 77 10.31 2.61 -3.43
CA ILE A 77 11.61 2.48 -4.12
C ILE A 77 12.40 3.78 -3.96
N GLU A 78 11.71 4.92 -4.08
CA GLU A 78 12.31 6.25 -4.07
C GLU A 78 11.29 7.27 -3.55
N PHE A 79 11.70 8.07 -2.55
CA PHE A 79 10.93 9.22 -2.04
C PHE A 79 11.00 10.38 -3.03
#